data_AF-A0A6H2NUT5-F1
#
_entry.id   AF-A0A6H2NUT5-F1
#
_cell.length_a   1.000
_cell.length_b   1.000
_cell.length_c   1.000
_cell.angle_alpha   90.00
_cell.angle_beta   90.00
_cell.angle_gamma   90.00
#
_symmetry.space_group_name_H-M   'P 1'
#
loop_
_entity.id
_entity.type
_entity.pdbx_description
1 polymer ?
#
loop_
_entity_poly.entity_id
_entity_poly.type
_entity_poly.pdbx_seq_one_letter_code
_entity_poly.pdbx_strand_id
1 'polypeptide(L)'
;MSKIEEFRSFMREINVDAFMLHTKDEYLNEYSGELIKLCGFTGTNGLLIITKDNKCPFFTDGRYITQARNQLDRGNFQVYNIQEEDPREWVKANLTLTTSLGYYLQYFTIEDIRKYENICKLIPCLAGKKSDYRKQAVVLHSIKYAGESSKNKCKKVAKSIDKEAEAVLLTDPNSISWLLNLRNENAKYTPCIFGRAILYKSGNVDLFIQDKEHSTIETNLGNHINIFDISEIENSLHKLNSIVIDPNTTPMSIMNAIDPLHNHYLREKSASVSSQRVTLESRNKKVWIPVSRTGMTR
;
A
#
# COMPACT_ATOMS: atom_id res chain seq x y z
N MET A 1 -8.01 -0.33 31.06
CA MET A 1 -7.33 -1.40 30.32
C MET A 1 -6.30 -0.71 29.43
N SER A 2 -5.09 -1.26 29.22
CA SER A 2 -4.13 -0.62 28.31
C SER A 2 -4.61 -0.84 26.87
N LYS A 3 -4.29 0.06 25.94
CA LYS A 3 -4.69 -0.05 24.53
C LYS A 3 -4.17 -1.34 23.86
N ILE A 4 -3.03 -1.85 24.34
CA ILE A 4 -2.49 -3.13 23.88
C ILE A 4 -3.37 -4.31 24.33
N GLU A 5 -3.93 -4.27 25.55
CA GLU A 5 -4.85 -5.31 26.05
C GLU A 5 -6.22 -5.26 25.34
N GLU A 6 -6.69 -4.06 25.00
CA GLU A 6 -7.86 -3.90 24.14
C GLU A 6 -7.60 -4.52 22.75
N PHE A 7 -6.43 -4.26 22.16
CA PHE A 7 -6.06 -4.86 20.88
C PHE A 7 -5.88 -6.39 20.98
N ARG A 8 -5.35 -6.91 22.08
CA ARG A 8 -5.28 -8.36 22.34
C ARG A 8 -6.66 -9.00 22.46
N SER A 9 -7.64 -8.28 23.02
CA SER A 9 -9.04 -8.74 23.04
C SER A 9 -9.60 -8.84 21.63
N PHE A 10 -9.37 -7.82 20.79
CA PHE A 10 -9.72 -7.89 19.37
C PHE A 10 -9.03 -9.07 18.66
N MET A 11 -7.73 -9.31 18.89
CA MET A 11 -7.03 -10.46 18.32
C MET A 11 -7.65 -11.80 18.73
N ARG A 12 -8.12 -11.94 19.97
CA ARG A 12 -8.83 -13.14 20.43
C ARG A 12 -10.15 -13.33 19.70
N GLU A 13 -10.92 -12.25 19.48
CA GLU A 13 -12.19 -12.30 18.74
C GLU A 13 -12.01 -12.75 17.30
N ILE A 14 -10.95 -12.31 16.62
CA ILE A 14 -10.65 -12.71 15.23
C ILE A 14 -9.78 -13.97 15.14
N ASN A 15 -9.49 -14.62 16.26
CA ASN A 15 -8.72 -15.86 16.38
C ASN A 15 -7.30 -15.78 15.77
N VAL A 16 -6.60 -14.67 16.06
CA VAL A 16 -5.24 -14.37 15.59
C VAL A 16 -4.22 -14.47 16.74
N ASP A 17 -3.07 -15.11 16.50
CA ASP A 17 -2.00 -15.32 17.48
C ASP A 17 -1.03 -14.13 17.58
N ALA A 18 -0.73 -13.50 16.46
CA ALA A 18 0.11 -12.31 16.38
C ALA A 18 -0.46 -11.33 15.34
N PHE A 19 -0.25 -10.03 15.52
CA PHE A 19 -0.76 -9.03 14.58
C PHE A 19 0.31 -8.03 14.18
N MET A 20 0.44 -7.78 12.87
CA MET A 20 1.43 -6.86 12.32
C MET A 20 0.81 -5.51 11.99
N LEU A 21 1.43 -4.43 12.49
CA LEU A 21 1.07 -3.04 12.21
C LEU A 21 2.31 -2.23 11.86
N HIS A 22 2.16 -1.21 11.03
CA HIS A 22 3.24 -0.27 10.74
C HIS A 22 2.77 1.18 10.68
N THR A 23 3.72 2.10 10.59
CA THR A 23 3.49 3.55 10.50
C THR A 23 2.86 4.02 9.18
N LYS A 24 2.69 3.16 8.17
CA LYS A 24 2.03 3.54 6.91
C LYS A 24 0.51 3.35 6.89
N ASP A 25 -0.17 4.15 6.07
CA ASP A 25 -1.61 4.09 5.83
C ASP A 25 -1.95 3.40 4.50
N GLU A 26 -3.22 3.46 4.08
CA GLU A 26 -3.70 2.84 2.84
C GLU A 26 -3.13 3.45 1.55
N TYR A 27 -2.46 4.59 1.63
CA TYR A 27 -1.70 5.21 0.53
C TYR A 27 -0.20 5.06 0.73
N LEU A 28 0.22 4.24 1.70
CA LEU A 28 1.60 3.99 2.09
C LEU A 28 2.35 5.24 2.57
N ASN A 29 1.63 6.28 3.02
CA ASN A 29 2.25 7.48 3.57
C ASN A 29 2.83 7.21 4.96
N GLU A 30 3.94 7.83 5.30
CA GLU A 30 4.68 7.56 6.54
C GLU A 30 4.03 8.06 7.84
N TYR A 31 2.78 8.54 7.80
CA TYR A 31 2.09 9.21 8.92
C TYR A 31 0.73 8.57 9.24
N SER A 32 0.71 7.27 9.58
CA SER A 32 -0.50 6.60 10.06
C SER A 32 -0.75 6.85 11.54
N GLY A 33 -2.03 7.01 11.90
CA GLY A 33 -2.45 7.25 13.27
C GLY A 33 -2.57 5.97 14.11
N GLU A 34 -2.67 4.78 13.50
CA GLU A 34 -2.99 3.54 14.23
C GLU A 34 -1.89 3.13 15.20
N LEU A 35 -0.63 3.19 14.75
CA LEU A 35 0.50 2.83 15.59
C LEU A 35 0.71 3.86 16.73
N ILE A 36 0.55 5.15 16.44
CA ILE A 36 0.56 6.23 17.46
C ILE A 36 -0.54 5.99 18.48
N LYS A 37 -1.77 5.67 18.05
CA LYS A 37 -2.88 5.41 18.96
C LYS A 37 -2.54 4.26 19.89
N LEU A 38 -1.94 3.18 19.40
CA LEU A 38 -1.73 1.95 20.14
C LEU A 38 -0.53 2.00 21.10
N CYS A 39 0.62 2.54 20.67
CA CYS A 39 1.85 2.54 21.48
C CYS A 39 2.49 3.92 21.68
N GLY A 40 1.93 4.99 21.13
CA GLY A 40 2.41 6.37 21.33
C GLY A 40 3.68 6.74 20.55
N PHE A 41 4.21 5.85 19.71
CA PHE A 41 5.40 6.14 18.91
C PHE A 41 5.10 7.10 17.78
N THR A 42 5.83 8.23 17.71
CA THR A 42 5.58 9.33 16.76
C THR A 42 6.57 9.39 15.60
N GLY A 43 7.45 8.40 15.45
CA GLY A 43 8.38 8.33 14.31
C GLY A 43 7.67 7.85 13.04
N THR A 44 8.29 8.10 11.89
CA THR A 44 7.67 7.79 10.58
C THR A 44 8.02 6.39 10.07
N ASN A 45 9.01 5.73 10.67
CA ASN A 45 9.38 4.35 10.39
C ASN A 45 9.19 3.48 11.63
N GLY A 46 8.28 2.51 11.55
CA GLY A 46 8.06 1.56 12.62
C GLY A 46 7.20 0.39 12.16
N LEU A 47 7.57 -0.81 12.58
CA LEU A 47 6.79 -2.04 12.42
C LEU A 47 6.62 -2.67 13.81
N LEU A 48 5.39 -2.87 14.22
CA LEU A 48 5.02 -3.50 15.47
C LEU A 48 4.42 -4.88 15.19
N ILE A 49 4.92 -5.89 15.89
CA ILE A 49 4.29 -7.20 15.96
C ILE A 49 3.68 -7.34 17.36
N ILE A 50 2.36 -7.43 17.42
CA ILE A 50 1.61 -7.59 18.66
C ILE A 50 1.48 -9.08 18.94
N THR A 51 1.93 -9.53 20.10
CA THR A 51 1.82 -10.93 20.53
C THR A 51 0.75 -11.06 21.62
N LYS A 52 0.18 -12.26 21.78
CA LYS A 52 -0.88 -12.54 22.76
C LYS A 52 -0.47 -12.21 24.21
N ASP A 53 0.67 -12.73 24.66
CA ASP A 53 1.02 -12.70 26.09
C ASP A 53 2.43 -12.14 26.38
N ASN A 54 3.29 -12.05 25.35
CA ASN A 54 4.69 -11.64 25.51
C ASN A 54 4.90 -10.16 25.20
N LYS A 55 6.14 -9.69 25.33
CA LYS A 55 6.48 -8.36 24.80
C LYS A 55 6.26 -8.33 23.30
N CYS A 56 5.80 -7.19 22.81
CA CYS A 56 5.56 -6.93 21.40
C CYS A 56 6.85 -6.40 20.76
N PRO A 57 7.45 -7.11 19.80
CA PRO A 57 8.59 -6.61 19.04
C PRO A 57 8.23 -5.37 18.25
N PHE A 58 9.05 -4.33 18.39
CA PHE A 58 8.95 -3.09 17.65
C PHE A 58 10.24 -2.87 16.87
N PHE A 59 10.16 -2.85 15.55
CA PHE A 59 11.29 -2.68 14.65
C PHE A 59 11.29 -1.28 14.07
N THR A 60 12.45 -0.64 14.07
CA THR A 60 12.66 0.64 13.38
C THR A 60 14.11 0.75 12.90
N ASP A 61 14.40 1.76 12.10
CA ASP A 61 15.76 2.06 11.67
C ASP A 61 16.53 2.92 12.69
N GLY A 62 17.84 3.06 12.47
CA GLY A 62 18.76 3.76 13.37
C GLY A 62 18.36 5.19 13.74
N ARG A 63 17.55 5.88 12.91
CA ARG A 63 17.11 7.26 13.17
C ARG A 63 16.18 7.34 14.39
N TYR A 64 15.42 6.27 14.65
CA TYR A 64 14.34 6.30 15.63
C TYR A 64 14.59 5.39 16.85
N ILE A 65 15.73 4.72 16.96
CA ILE A 65 16.00 3.79 18.08
C ILE A 65 15.91 4.49 19.44
N THR A 66 16.59 5.63 19.61
CA THR A 66 16.55 6.41 20.86
C THR A 66 15.14 6.92 21.14
N GLN A 67 14.43 7.39 20.10
CA GLN A 67 13.06 7.85 20.23
C GLN A 67 12.12 6.72 20.67
N ALA A 68 12.21 5.55 20.03
CA ALA A 68 11.40 4.37 20.35
C ALA A 68 11.63 3.92 21.80
N ARG A 69 12.89 3.88 22.26
CA ARG A 69 13.23 3.51 23.66
C ARG A 69 12.73 4.50 24.70
N ASN A 70 12.48 5.75 24.31
CA ASN A 70 11.97 6.81 25.18
C ASN A 70 10.44 6.90 25.16
N GLN A 71 9.80 6.59 24.03
CA GLN A 71 8.35 6.71 23.86
C GLN A 71 7.59 5.42 24.20
N LEU A 72 8.20 4.25 23.97
CA LEU A 72 7.55 2.96 24.16
C LEU A 72 7.72 2.45 25.60
N ASP A 73 6.63 1.91 26.15
CA ASP A 73 6.66 1.25 27.45
C ASP A 73 7.49 -0.05 27.41
N ARG A 74 8.60 -0.08 28.14
CA ARG A 74 9.53 -1.22 28.21
C ARG A 74 8.90 -2.47 28.83
N GLY A 75 7.80 -2.33 29.56
CA GLY A 75 7.02 -3.46 30.07
C GLY A 75 6.36 -4.25 28.95
N ASN A 76 5.80 -3.55 27.95
CA ASN A 76 5.00 -4.13 26.88
C ASN A 76 5.77 -4.29 25.55
N PHE A 77 6.78 -3.47 25.27
CA PHE A 77 7.45 -3.42 23.98
C PHE A 77 8.94 -3.75 24.08
N GLN A 78 9.47 -4.40 23.05
CA GLN A 78 10.90 -4.64 22.86
C GLN A 78 11.37 -4.03 21.55
N VAL A 79 12.30 -3.08 21.62
CA VAL A 79 12.77 -2.32 20.45
C VAL A 79 13.96 -3.01 19.80
N TYR A 80 13.84 -3.25 18.50
CA TYR A 80 14.86 -3.83 17.63
C TYR A 80 15.27 -2.81 16.55
N ASN A 81 16.56 -2.81 16.23
CA ASN A 81 17.08 -2.14 15.04
C ASN A 81 16.93 -3.08 13.85
N ILE A 82 16.26 -2.64 12.79
CA ILE A 82 15.97 -3.47 11.61
C ILE A 82 17.23 -3.95 10.88
N GLN A 83 18.37 -3.28 11.07
CA GLN A 83 19.65 -3.72 10.51
C GLN A 83 20.30 -4.85 11.31
N GLU A 84 19.93 -4.99 12.59
CA GLU A 84 20.47 -5.99 13.51
C GLU A 84 19.55 -7.22 13.58
N GLU A 85 18.24 -7.00 13.58
CA GLU A 85 17.21 -8.04 13.59
C GLU A 85 16.13 -7.71 12.54
N ASP A 86 16.04 -8.54 11.51
CA ASP A 86 15.01 -8.38 10.48
C ASP A 86 13.67 -8.95 10.98
N PRO A 87 12.55 -8.23 10.81
CA PRO A 87 11.23 -8.70 11.24
C PRO A 87 10.85 -10.08 10.72
N ARG A 88 11.30 -10.47 9.53
CA ARG A 88 11.05 -11.79 8.95
C ARG A 88 11.81 -12.88 9.69
N GLU A 89 13.07 -12.63 10.03
CA GLU A 89 13.86 -13.59 10.80
C GLU A 89 13.30 -13.72 12.23
N TRP A 90 12.86 -12.62 12.84
CA TRP A 90 12.14 -12.67 14.11
C TRP A 90 10.86 -13.52 14.00
N VAL A 91 10.02 -13.29 12.97
CA VAL A 91 8.80 -14.08 12.74
C VAL A 91 9.12 -15.56 12.54
N LYS A 92 10.18 -15.88 11.79
CA LYS A 92 10.62 -17.25 11.55
C LYS A 92 11.13 -17.95 12.81
N ALA A 93 11.76 -17.21 13.72
CA ALA A 93 12.26 -17.75 14.98
C ALA A 93 11.16 -17.92 16.05
N ASN A 94 10.08 -17.14 15.97
CA ASN A 94 9.08 -17.06 17.05
C ASN A 94 7.70 -17.59 16.66
N LEU A 95 7.35 -17.62 15.37
CA LEU A 95 6.07 -18.13 14.87
C LEU A 95 6.29 -19.41 14.06
N THR A 96 5.23 -20.19 13.89
CA THR A 96 5.22 -21.43 13.10
C THR A 96 4.14 -21.39 12.03
N LEU A 97 4.15 -22.36 11.11
CA LEU A 97 3.11 -22.49 10.08
C LEU A 97 1.68 -22.64 10.65
N THR A 98 1.55 -23.12 11.89
CA THR A 98 0.25 -23.21 12.58
C THR A 98 -0.17 -21.92 13.26
N THR A 99 0.77 -20.99 13.47
CA THR A 99 0.53 -19.72 14.16
C THR A 99 -0.09 -18.70 13.20
N SER A 100 -1.18 -18.05 13.60
CA SER A 100 -1.86 -17.05 12.79
C SER A 100 -1.26 -15.64 12.95
N LEU A 101 -0.81 -15.04 11.84
CA LEU A 101 -0.32 -13.66 11.77
C LEU A 101 -1.34 -12.77 11.03
N GLY A 102 -2.04 -11.93 11.78
CA GLY A 102 -2.99 -10.96 11.26
C GLY A 102 -2.31 -9.70 10.72
N TYR A 103 -2.91 -9.08 9.70
CA TYR A 103 -2.47 -7.79 9.17
C TYR A 103 -3.63 -7.07 8.47
N TYR A 104 -3.54 -5.75 8.34
CA TYR A 104 -4.55 -4.99 7.59
C TYR A 104 -4.27 -4.99 6.09
N LEU A 105 -5.23 -5.50 5.30
CA LEU A 105 -5.16 -5.59 3.83
C LEU A 105 -4.83 -4.26 3.17
N GLN A 106 -5.36 -3.17 3.71
CA GLN A 106 -5.20 -1.84 3.14
C GLN A 106 -3.79 -1.28 3.37
N TYR A 107 -3.08 -1.73 4.41
CA TYR A 107 -1.85 -1.07 4.87
C TYR A 107 -0.60 -1.74 4.31
N PHE A 108 -0.63 -3.05 4.14
CA PHE A 108 0.52 -3.82 3.67
C PHE A 108 0.44 -4.08 2.17
N THR A 109 1.59 -3.95 1.51
CA THR A 109 1.72 -4.28 0.09
C THR A 109 1.84 -5.77 -0.15
N ILE A 110 1.72 -6.17 -1.42
CA ILE A 110 1.96 -7.55 -1.85
C ILE A 110 3.35 -8.01 -1.42
N GLU A 111 4.39 -7.21 -1.68
CA GLU A 111 5.76 -7.57 -1.33
C GLU A 111 5.99 -7.60 0.20
N ASP A 112 5.33 -6.72 0.95
CA ASP A 112 5.43 -6.71 2.41
C ASP A 112 4.94 -8.03 3.03
N ILE A 113 3.90 -8.64 2.47
CA ILE A 113 3.25 -9.83 3.02
C ILE A 113 3.86 -11.13 2.49
N ARG A 114 4.22 -11.18 1.20
CA ARG A 114 4.74 -12.39 0.54
C ARG A 114 5.89 -13.06 1.24
N LYS A 115 6.78 -12.27 1.84
CA LYS A 115 7.95 -12.77 2.55
C LYS A 115 7.62 -13.63 3.79
N TYR A 116 6.35 -13.63 4.24
CA TYR A 116 5.85 -14.40 5.37
C TYR A 116 4.97 -15.61 4.99
N GLU A 117 4.58 -15.78 3.71
CA GLU A 117 3.62 -16.81 3.26
C GLU A 117 4.04 -18.25 3.61
N ASN A 118 5.35 -18.52 3.61
CA ASN A 118 5.91 -19.84 3.92
C ASN A 118 6.43 -19.96 5.36
N ILE A 119 6.11 -19.00 6.23
CA ILE A 119 6.62 -18.94 7.61
C ILE A 119 5.49 -19.14 8.62
N CYS A 120 4.32 -18.54 8.37
CA CYS A 120 3.17 -18.56 9.28
C CYS A 120 1.85 -18.52 8.52
N LYS A 121 0.74 -18.78 9.22
CA LYS A 121 -0.61 -18.68 8.63
C LYS A 121 -1.03 -17.21 8.59
N LEU A 122 -1.03 -16.61 7.40
CA LEU A 122 -1.43 -15.22 7.23
C LEU A 122 -2.95 -15.06 7.29
N ILE A 123 -3.44 -14.13 8.12
CA ILE A 123 -4.86 -13.81 8.27
C ILE A 123 -5.09 -12.36 7.82
N PRO A 124 -5.64 -12.14 6.62
CA PRO A 124 -5.98 -10.80 6.17
C PRO A 124 -7.16 -10.23 6.98
N CYS A 125 -7.02 -9.00 7.43
CA CYS A 125 -8.07 -8.27 8.15
C CYS A 125 -8.38 -6.95 7.43
N LEU A 126 -9.63 -6.50 7.50
CA LEU A 126 -9.99 -5.15 7.05
C LEU A 126 -9.73 -4.18 8.19
N ALA A 127 -9.00 -3.09 7.91
CA ALA A 127 -9.00 -1.95 8.80
C ALA A 127 -10.44 -1.41 8.91
N GLY A 128 -10.87 -1.02 10.13
CA GLY A 128 -12.18 -0.43 10.33
C GLY A 128 -12.43 0.78 9.43
N LYS A 129 -13.69 1.03 9.05
CA LYS A 129 -14.05 2.19 8.23
C LYS A 129 -13.57 3.47 8.93
N LYS A 130 -12.65 4.21 8.30
CA LYS A 130 -12.35 5.58 8.72
C LYS A 130 -13.57 6.43 8.38
N SER A 131 -14.20 7.04 9.39
CA SER A 131 -15.28 8.01 9.19
C SER A 131 -14.79 9.29 8.48
N ASP A 132 -13.49 9.55 8.56
CA ASP A 132 -12.89 10.81 8.14
C ASP A 132 -11.98 10.56 6.94
N TYR A 133 -12.58 10.43 5.75
CA TYR A 133 -11.80 10.57 4.53
C TYR A 133 -11.18 11.98 4.49
N ARG A 134 -9.95 12.06 4.00
CA ARG A 134 -9.21 13.33 3.93
C ARG A 134 -9.74 14.13 2.76
N LYS A 135 -10.51 15.20 3.04
CA LYS A 135 -10.93 16.16 2.00
C LYS A 135 -9.71 16.72 1.27
N GLN A 136 -9.75 16.70 -0.06
CA GLN A 136 -8.63 17.15 -0.90
C GLN A 136 -9.00 18.40 -1.68
N ALA A 137 -7.99 19.21 -1.97
CA ALA A 137 -8.09 20.32 -2.92
C ALA A 137 -7.15 20.01 -4.08
N VAL A 138 -7.69 19.37 -5.11
CA VAL A 138 -6.94 18.89 -6.27
C VAL A 138 -6.82 19.99 -7.31
N VAL A 139 -5.60 20.48 -7.50
CA VAL A 139 -5.26 21.58 -8.42
C VAL A 139 -4.22 21.17 -9.45
N LEU A 140 -4.22 21.86 -10.58
CA LEU A 140 -3.21 21.68 -11.63
C LEU A 140 -1.86 22.26 -11.21
N HIS A 141 -0.83 21.45 -11.37
CA HIS A 141 0.54 21.90 -11.36
C HIS A 141 0.88 22.51 -12.72
N SER A 142 1.06 23.83 -12.76
CA SER A 142 1.32 24.58 -13.99
C SER A 142 2.45 23.98 -14.85
N ILE A 143 2.24 24.00 -16.17
CA ILE A 143 3.21 23.53 -17.17
C ILE A 143 4.57 24.24 -17.05
N LYS A 144 4.58 25.50 -16.60
CA LYS A 144 5.81 26.28 -16.34
C LYS A 144 6.75 25.58 -15.36
N TYR A 145 6.20 24.86 -14.38
CA TYR A 145 6.97 24.12 -13.38
C TYR A 145 7.10 22.64 -13.73
N ALA A 146 6.07 22.06 -14.35
CA ALA A 146 6.04 20.64 -14.68
C ALA A 146 6.98 20.24 -15.83
N GLY A 147 7.28 21.17 -16.75
CA GLY A 147 8.14 20.97 -17.93
C GLY A 147 7.54 20.09 -19.03
N GLU A 148 6.55 19.25 -18.71
CA GLU A 148 5.86 18.38 -19.66
C GLU A 148 4.38 18.25 -19.27
N SER A 149 3.49 18.22 -20.27
CA SER A 149 2.05 18.09 -20.04
C SER A 149 1.67 16.69 -19.57
N SER A 150 0.62 16.60 -18.75
CA SER A 150 0.04 15.32 -18.29
C SER A 150 -0.24 14.37 -19.46
N LYS A 151 -0.85 14.89 -20.54
CA LYS A 151 -1.16 14.12 -21.75
C LYS A 151 0.08 13.50 -22.40
N ASN A 152 1.20 14.24 -22.47
CA ASN A 152 2.44 13.74 -23.04
C ASN A 152 3.10 12.68 -22.14
N LYS A 153 3.14 12.93 -20.83
CA LYS A 153 3.64 11.96 -19.84
C LYS A 153 2.85 10.65 -19.89
N CYS A 154 1.52 10.73 -19.90
CA CYS A 154 0.64 9.56 -19.99
C CYS A 154 0.92 8.75 -21.26
N LYS A 155 1.00 9.40 -22.43
CA LYS A 155 1.36 8.73 -23.69
C LYS A 155 2.76 8.09 -23.64
N LYS A 156 3.72 8.73 -22.99
CA LYS A 156 5.09 8.22 -22.86
C LYS A 156 5.13 6.98 -21.97
N VAL A 157 4.51 7.04 -20.80
CA VAL A 157 4.46 5.91 -19.85
C VAL A 157 3.62 4.76 -20.41
N ALA A 158 2.51 5.05 -21.10
CA ALA A 158 1.66 4.05 -21.74
C ALA A 158 2.41 3.15 -22.73
N LYS A 159 3.46 3.65 -23.40
CA LYS A 159 4.34 2.85 -24.28
C LYS A 159 5.14 1.78 -23.56
N SER A 160 5.35 1.91 -22.24
CA SER A 160 6.04 0.92 -21.41
C SER A 160 5.11 -0.14 -20.81
N ILE A 161 3.79 0.03 -20.95
CA ILE A 161 2.82 -1.00 -20.57
C ILE A 161 3.09 -2.23 -21.42
N ASP A 162 2.97 -3.40 -20.79
CA ASP A 162 3.14 -4.67 -21.46
C ASP A 162 2.28 -4.77 -22.73
N LYS A 163 2.83 -5.37 -23.79
CA LYS A 163 2.07 -5.65 -25.02
C LYS A 163 0.87 -6.56 -24.75
N GLU A 164 0.90 -7.40 -23.72
CA GLU A 164 -0.20 -8.29 -23.34
C GLU A 164 -1.20 -7.67 -22.35
N ALA A 165 -0.85 -6.57 -21.68
CA ALA A 165 -1.73 -5.94 -20.68
C ALA A 165 -2.57 -4.79 -21.27
N GLU A 166 -3.80 -4.60 -20.84
CA GLU A 166 -4.65 -3.49 -21.31
C GLU A 166 -4.29 -2.15 -20.64
N ALA A 167 -3.88 -2.22 -19.37
CA ALA A 167 -3.59 -1.05 -18.55
C ALA A 167 -2.54 -1.34 -17.47
N VAL A 168 -2.12 -0.29 -16.75
CA VAL A 168 -1.36 -0.37 -15.50
C VAL A 168 -2.12 0.34 -14.39
N LEU A 169 -2.19 -0.30 -13.21
CA LEU A 169 -2.71 0.31 -12.00
C LEU A 169 -1.58 1.05 -11.28
N LEU A 170 -1.81 2.33 -11.02
CA LEU A 170 -0.94 3.19 -10.25
C LEU A 170 -1.55 3.37 -8.85
N THR A 171 -0.81 2.95 -7.83
CA THR A 171 -1.25 3.02 -6.43
C THR A 171 -0.48 4.04 -5.59
N ASP A 172 0.70 4.45 -6.03
CA ASP A 172 1.52 5.47 -5.37
C ASP A 172 1.02 6.90 -5.66
N PRO A 173 0.59 7.66 -4.64
CA PRO A 173 0.18 9.07 -4.76
C PRO A 173 1.18 9.96 -5.48
N ASN A 174 2.48 9.73 -5.28
CA ASN A 174 3.54 10.55 -5.87
C ASN A 174 3.60 10.35 -7.38
N SER A 175 3.59 9.10 -7.81
CA SER A 175 3.54 8.71 -9.22
C SER A 175 2.32 9.29 -9.93
N ILE A 176 1.13 9.21 -9.32
CA ILE A 176 -0.11 9.75 -9.89
C ILE A 176 -0.03 11.28 -10.00
N SER A 177 0.38 11.95 -8.93
CA SER A 177 0.49 13.42 -8.89
C SER A 177 1.49 13.96 -9.91
N TRP A 178 2.60 13.24 -10.12
CA TRP A 178 3.58 13.59 -11.15
C TRP A 178 3.07 13.36 -12.56
N LEU A 179 2.41 12.21 -12.79
CA LEU A 179 1.92 11.79 -14.11
C LEU A 179 0.86 12.76 -14.61
N LEU A 180 -0.06 13.14 -13.73
CA LEU A 180 -1.23 13.94 -14.06
C LEU A 180 -1.02 15.45 -13.90
N ASN A 181 0.16 15.88 -13.45
CA ASN A 181 0.41 17.26 -13.03
C ASN A 181 -0.64 17.75 -12.02
N LEU A 182 -0.93 16.94 -11.00
CA LEU A 182 -1.91 17.29 -9.96
C LEU A 182 -1.20 17.49 -8.62
N ARG A 183 -1.75 18.37 -7.79
CA ARG A 183 -1.31 18.59 -6.40
C ARG A 183 -2.52 18.64 -5.49
N ASN A 184 -2.30 18.32 -4.21
CA ASN A 184 -3.29 18.50 -3.16
C ASN A 184 -2.88 19.68 -2.27
N GLU A 185 -3.62 20.78 -2.30
CA GLU A 185 -3.33 21.96 -1.47
C GLU A 185 -3.63 21.74 0.02
N ASN A 186 -4.53 20.80 0.34
CA ASN A 186 -4.85 20.46 1.73
C ASN A 186 -3.81 19.54 2.37
N ALA A 187 -2.82 19.05 1.62
CA ALA A 187 -1.82 18.15 2.16
C ALA A 187 -0.79 18.90 3.02
N LYS A 188 -0.52 18.37 4.23
CA LYS A 188 0.34 19.04 5.22
C LYS A 188 1.82 19.11 4.84
N TYR A 189 2.35 18.07 4.20
CA TYR A 189 3.79 17.94 3.94
C TYR A 189 4.08 17.62 2.48
N THR A 190 3.50 16.53 1.96
CA THR A 190 3.70 16.09 0.58
C THR A 190 2.44 16.41 -0.23
N PRO A 191 2.48 17.32 -1.22
CA PRO A 191 1.30 17.81 -1.94
C PRO A 191 0.79 16.81 -2.99
N CYS A 192 0.69 15.53 -2.62
CA CYS A 192 0.20 14.46 -3.46
C CYS A 192 -1.28 14.18 -3.22
N ILE A 193 -1.96 13.77 -4.29
CA ILE A 193 -3.37 13.41 -4.22
C ILE A 193 -3.53 11.98 -3.68
N PHE A 194 -4.46 11.80 -2.74
CA PHE A 194 -4.93 10.52 -2.25
C PHE A 194 -5.90 9.93 -3.26
N GLY A 195 -5.37 9.10 -4.15
CA GLY A 195 -6.16 8.41 -5.15
C GLY A 195 -5.47 7.17 -5.70
N ARG A 196 -6.11 6.57 -6.68
CA ARG A 196 -5.60 5.49 -7.53
C ARG A 196 -5.83 5.87 -8.98
N ALA A 197 -5.03 5.33 -9.90
CA ALA A 197 -5.25 5.59 -11.31
C ALA A 197 -5.04 4.34 -12.16
N ILE A 198 -5.89 4.15 -13.16
CA ILE A 198 -5.69 3.16 -14.23
C ILE A 198 -5.21 3.94 -15.46
N LEU A 199 -3.96 3.70 -15.88
CA LEU A 199 -3.43 4.26 -17.13
C LEU A 199 -3.57 3.22 -18.24
N TYR A 200 -4.34 3.57 -19.27
CA TYR A 200 -4.56 2.72 -20.44
C TYR A 200 -3.46 2.90 -21.48
N LYS A 201 -3.29 1.91 -22.36
CA LYS A 201 -2.39 1.98 -23.52
C LYS A 201 -2.64 3.18 -24.45
N SER A 202 -3.87 3.67 -24.51
CA SER A 202 -4.21 4.87 -25.28
C SER A 202 -3.59 6.16 -24.72
N GLY A 203 -3.10 6.12 -23.47
CA GLY A 203 -2.68 7.30 -22.72
C GLY A 203 -3.83 8.01 -21.99
N ASN A 204 -5.06 7.47 -22.06
CA ASN A 204 -6.16 7.91 -21.20
C ASN A 204 -5.97 7.36 -19.79
N VAL A 205 -6.55 8.04 -18.81
CA VAL A 205 -6.44 7.72 -17.40
C VAL A 205 -7.80 7.79 -16.73
N ASP A 206 -8.13 6.75 -15.98
CA ASP A 206 -9.22 6.80 -15.01
C ASP A 206 -8.60 7.07 -13.63
N LEU A 207 -8.94 8.22 -13.04
CA LEU A 207 -8.46 8.68 -11.74
C LEU A 207 -9.55 8.49 -10.69
N PHE A 208 -9.25 7.71 -9.66
CA PHE A 208 -10.13 7.39 -8.54
C PHE A 208 -9.71 8.19 -7.31
N ILE A 209 -10.58 9.07 -6.82
CA ILE A 209 -10.31 9.97 -5.70
C ILE A 209 -10.94 9.42 -4.42
N GLN A 210 -10.22 9.45 -3.29
CA GLN A 210 -10.65 8.84 -2.01
C GLN A 210 -12.06 9.24 -1.55
N ASP A 211 -12.41 10.50 -1.78
CA ASP A 211 -13.69 11.09 -1.38
C ASP A 211 -14.02 12.16 -2.41
N LYS A 212 -14.59 11.74 -3.54
CA LYS A 212 -14.86 12.64 -4.66
C LYS A 212 -15.96 13.64 -4.31
N GLU A 213 -16.94 13.24 -3.51
CA GLU A 213 -18.07 14.08 -3.09
C GLU A 213 -17.61 15.31 -2.28
N HIS A 214 -16.65 15.12 -1.36
CA HIS A 214 -16.18 16.20 -0.48
C HIS A 214 -14.84 16.81 -0.87
N SER A 215 -14.21 16.34 -1.94
CA SER A 215 -12.98 16.94 -2.48
C SER A 215 -13.29 18.00 -3.54
N THR A 216 -12.54 19.10 -3.53
CA THR A 216 -12.57 20.08 -4.62
C THR A 216 -11.61 19.64 -5.72
N ILE A 217 -12.08 19.62 -6.96
CA ILE A 217 -11.29 19.18 -8.12
C ILE A 217 -11.41 20.25 -9.21
N GLU A 218 -10.27 20.73 -9.69
CA GLU A 218 -10.23 21.67 -10.80
C GLU A 218 -10.89 21.08 -12.06
N THR A 219 -11.76 21.84 -12.71
CA THR A 219 -12.63 21.33 -13.79
C THR A 219 -11.92 21.13 -15.13
N ASN A 220 -10.67 21.58 -15.28
CA ASN A 220 -9.94 21.58 -16.55
C ASN A 220 -8.75 20.59 -16.58
N LEU A 221 -8.94 19.34 -16.13
CA LEU A 221 -7.87 18.33 -16.15
C LEU A 221 -7.55 17.77 -17.55
N GLY A 222 -8.35 18.13 -18.55
CA GLY A 222 -8.25 17.67 -19.93
C GLY A 222 -8.98 16.35 -20.19
N ASN A 223 -9.42 16.16 -21.43
CA ASN A 223 -10.33 15.06 -21.81
C ASN A 223 -9.71 13.65 -21.77
N HIS A 224 -8.41 13.53 -21.48
CA HIS A 224 -7.75 12.22 -21.32
C HIS A 224 -7.83 11.70 -19.88
N ILE A 225 -8.37 12.48 -18.93
CA ILE A 225 -8.55 12.09 -17.53
C ILE A 225 -10.05 12.00 -17.23
N ASN A 226 -10.52 10.80 -16.89
CA ASN A 226 -11.83 10.59 -16.29
C ASN A 226 -11.68 10.52 -14.77
N ILE A 227 -12.66 11.04 -14.03
CA ILE A 227 -12.59 11.14 -12.57
C ILE A 227 -13.73 10.36 -11.95
N PHE A 228 -13.40 9.46 -11.03
CA PHE A 228 -14.31 8.56 -10.34
C PHE A 228 -14.11 8.66 -8.82
N ASP A 229 -15.11 8.22 -8.07
CA ASP A 229 -14.94 7.97 -6.66
C ASP A 229 -14.12 6.68 -6.43
N ILE A 230 -13.38 6.60 -5.33
CA ILE A 230 -12.56 5.41 -5.02
C ILE A 230 -13.38 4.13 -4.91
N SER A 231 -14.65 4.23 -4.53
CA SER A 231 -15.57 3.10 -4.48
C SER A 231 -15.84 2.46 -5.85
N GLU A 232 -15.58 3.18 -6.95
CA GLU A 232 -15.80 2.69 -8.32
C GLU A 232 -14.60 1.92 -8.90
N ILE A 233 -13.49 1.83 -8.16
CA ILE A 233 -12.25 1.21 -8.64
C ILE A 233 -12.43 -0.27 -8.96
N GLU A 234 -13.11 -1.02 -8.09
CA GLU A 234 -13.31 -2.47 -8.25
C GLU A 234 -14.10 -2.74 -9.54
N ASN A 235 -15.21 -2.02 -9.75
CA ASN A 235 -16.02 -2.09 -10.97
C ASN A 235 -15.23 -1.77 -12.24
N SER A 236 -14.22 -0.90 -12.16
CA SER A 236 -13.38 -0.54 -13.31
C SER A 236 -12.32 -1.61 -13.56
N LEU A 237 -11.74 -2.18 -12.50
CA LEU A 237 -10.81 -3.31 -12.60
C LEU A 237 -11.50 -4.55 -13.18
N HIS A 238 -12.74 -4.84 -12.78
CA HIS A 238 -13.54 -5.95 -13.30
C HIS A 238 -13.81 -5.90 -14.82
N LYS A 239 -13.72 -4.72 -15.45
CA LYS A 239 -13.94 -4.55 -16.89
C LYS A 239 -12.72 -4.88 -17.73
N LEU A 240 -11.55 -5.02 -17.12
CA LEU A 240 -10.29 -5.32 -17.80
C LEU A 240 -10.10 -6.84 -17.86
N ASN A 241 -9.36 -7.35 -18.83
CA ASN A 241 -8.90 -8.74 -18.90
C ASN A 241 -7.44 -8.87 -18.47
N SER A 242 -6.70 -7.76 -18.38
CA SER A 242 -5.28 -7.81 -18.02
C SER A 242 -4.79 -6.47 -17.49
N ILE A 243 -4.03 -6.52 -16.40
CA ILE A 243 -3.53 -5.31 -15.75
C ILE A 243 -2.14 -5.53 -15.17
N VAL A 244 -1.29 -4.52 -15.32
CA VAL A 244 0.02 -4.47 -14.65
C VAL A 244 -0.14 -3.83 -13.29
N ILE A 245 0.49 -4.41 -12.27
CA ILE A 245 0.56 -3.86 -10.90
C ILE A 245 2.01 -3.82 -10.42
N ASP A 246 2.32 -2.92 -9.48
CA ASP A 246 3.61 -2.91 -8.78
C ASP A 246 3.42 -3.53 -7.38
N PRO A 247 4.03 -4.70 -7.10
CA PRO A 247 3.84 -5.38 -5.82
C PRO A 247 4.41 -4.59 -4.63
N ASN A 248 5.31 -3.61 -4.87
CA ASN A 248 5.89 -2.78 -3.82
C ASN A 248 5.01 -1.61 -3.40
N THR A 249 3.98 -1.29 -4.20
CA THR A 249 3.08 -0.16 -3.92
C THR A 249 1.63 -0.58 -3.85
N THR A 250 1.27 -1.77 -4.31
CA THR A 250 -0.12 -2.24 -4.35
C THR A 250 -0.49 -2.87 -3.01
N PRO A 251 -1.45 -2.30 -2.26
CA PRO A 251 -1.95 -2.92 -1.04
C PRO A 251 -2.65 -4.25 -1.32
N MET A 252 -2.60 -5.17 -0.36
CA MET A 252 -3.28 -6.46 -0.46
C MET A 252 -4.79 -6.33 -0.65
N SER A 253 -5.43 -5.25 -0.18
CA SER A 253 -6.86 -5.01 -0.42
C SER A 253 -7.19 -4.89 -1.91
N ILE A 254 -6.31 -4.28 -2.70
CA ILE A 254 -6.48 -4.16 -4.14
C ILE A 254 -6.19 -5.50 -4.82
N MET A 255 -5.14 -6.21 -4.40
CA MET A 255 -4.85 -7.55 -4.91
C MET A 255 -6.06 -8.48 -4.71
N ASN A 256 -6.66 -8.47 -3.53
CA ASN A 256 -7.85 -9.26 -3.21
C ASN A 256 -9.10 -8.84 -4.00
N ALA A 257 -9.17 -7.61 -4.51
CA ALA A 257 -10.25 -7.20 -5.40
C ALA A 257 -10.04 -7.73 -6.84
N ILE A 258 -8.79 -7.99 -7.23
CA ILE A 258 -8.43 -8.47 -8.58
C ILE A 258 -8.38 -10.01 -8.65
N ASP A 259 -7.87 -10.68 -7.61
CA ASP A 259 -7.57 -12.12 -7.59
C ASP A 259 -8.79 -13.07 -7.69
N PRO A 260 -9.97 -12.81 -7.08
CA PRO A 260 -11.12 -13.71 -7.16
C PRO A 260 -11.62 -13.96 -8.58
N LEU A 261 -11.25 -13.11 -9.53
CA LEU A 261 -11.89 -13.02 -10.84
C LEU A 261 -11.35 -13.98 -11.90
N HIS A 262 -10.27 -14.73 -11.65
CA HIS A 262 -9.77 -15.82 -12.51
C HIS A 262 -9.58 -15.49 -14.02
N ASN A 263 -9.72 -14.23 -14.43
CA ASN A 263 -9.73 -13.76 -15.82
C ASN A 263 -8.66 -12.70 -16.09
N HIS A 264 -7.88 -12.28 -15.07
CA HIS A 264 -6.87 -11.25 -15.24
C HIS A 264 -5.48 -11.85 -15.42
N TYR A 265 -4.82 -11.53 -16.54
CA TYR A 265 -3.37 -11.69 -16.61
C TYR A 265 -2.72 -10.62 -15.73
N LEU A 266 -2.17 -11.06 -14.59
CA LEU A 266 -1.45 -10.23 -13.64
C LEU A 266 0.05 -10.28 -13.95
N ARG A 267 0.63 -9.13 -14.30
CA ARG A 267 2.08 -8.99 -14.42
C ARG A 267 2.59 -8.00 -13.39
N GLU A 268 3.50 -8.49 -12.57
CA GLU A 268 4.21 -7.67 -11.58
C GLU A 268 5.46 -7.07 -12.18
N LYS A 269 5.56 -5.75 -12.09
CA LYS A 269 6.78 -5.00 -12.38
C LYS A 269 6.86 -3.83 -11.43
N SER A 270 8.07 -3.48 -11.00
CA SER A 270 8.29 -2.17 -10.39
C SER A 270 7.87 -1.09 -11.39
N ALA A 271 6.90 -0.27 -11.02
CA ALA A 271 6.28 0.76 -11.86
C ALA A 271 6.31 2.14 -11.19
N SER A 272 7.18 2.33 -10.19
CA SER A 272 7.39 3.66 -9.60
C SER A 272 7.86 4.62 -10.70
N VAL A 273 7.11 5.69 -10.94
CA VAL A 273 7.45 6.63 -12.02
C VAL A 273 8.68 7.46 -11.65
N SER A 274 9.01 7.54 -10.36
CA SER A 274 10.25 8.09 -9.82
C SER A 274 11.50 7.33 -10.27
N SER A 275 11.41 6.02 -10.54
CA SER A 275 12.55 5.23 -11.04
C SER A 275 12.99 5.59 -12.46
N GLN A 276 12.17 6.30 -13.25
CA GLN A 276 12.58 6.78 -14.58
C GLN A 276 13.57 7.96 -14.52
N ARG A 277 13.94 8.45 -13.33
CA ARG A 277 15.01 9.45 -13.17
C ARG A 277 16.41 8.86 -12.92
N VAL A 278 16.54 7.57 -12.60
CA VAL A 278 17.86 6.94 -12.36
C VAL A 278 17.82 5.47 -12.80
N THR A 279 18.77 5.10 -13.66
CA THR A 279 19.12 3.75 -14.14
C THR A 279 18.18 3.07 -15.17
N LEU A 280 18.52 3.28 -16.45
CA LEU A 280 18.72 2.16 -17.38
C LEU A 280 19.73 1.19 -16.73
N GLU A 281 19.50 -0.10 -16.88
CA GLU A 281 20.34 -1.22 -16.39
C GLU A 281 20.26 -1.51 -14.88
N SER A 282 19.37 -2.43 -14.50
CA SER A 282 19.80 -3.76 -14.01
C SER A 282 18.65 -4.58 -13.41
N ARG A 283 18.76 -5.90 -13.61
CA ARG A 283 18.05 -7.01 -12.92
C ARG A 283 16.66 -7.39 -13.43
N ASN A 284 16.70 -8.12 -14.55
CA ASN A 284 15.77 -9.22 -14.83
C ASN A 284 15.79 -10.24 -13.67
N LYS A 285 14.68 -10.39 -12.95
CA LYS A 285 14.24 -11.69 -12.44
C LYS A 285 12.76 -11.84 -12.76
N LYS A 286 12.49 -12.63 -13.80
CA LYS A 286 11.15 -13.13 -14.11
C LYS A 286 10.83 -14.19 -13.05
N VAL A 287 9.85 -13.94 -12.19
CA VAL A 287 9.26 -15.00 -11.36
C VAL A 287 7.88 -15.26 -11.93
N TRP A 288 7.65 -16.51 -12.31
CA TRP A 288 6.41 -17.01 -12.89
C TRP A 288 5.71 -17.82 -11.81
N ILE A 289 4.42 -17.59 -11.59
CA ILE A 289 3.60 -18.46 -10.74
C ILE A 289 2.44 -18.98 -11.59
N PRO A 290 2.45 -20.26 -12.01
CA PRO A 290 1.22 -20.93 -12.40
C PRO A 290 0.42 -21.22 -11.11
N VAL A 291 -0.83 -20.76 -11.05
CA VAL A 291 -1.74 -21.12 -9.96
C VAL A 291 -2.13 -22.59 -10.14
N SER A 292 -1.48 -23.48 -9.39
CA SER A 292 -1.74 -24.92 -9.44
C SER A 292 -3.05 -25.26 -8.73
N ARG A 293 -4.01 -25.85 -9.47
CA ARG A 293 -5.14 -26.60 -8.92
C ARG A 293 -4.65 -27.92 -8.35
N THR A 294 -4.93 -28.19 -7.07
CA THR A 294 -5.30 -29.51 -6.47
C THR A 294 -5.30 -29.32 -4.95
N GLY A 295 -6.34 -29.62 -4.17
CA GLY A 295 -7.65 -30.17 -4.46
C GLY A 295 -8.44 -30.27 -3.15
N MET A 296 -9.71 -29.86 -3.18
CA MET A 296 -10.72 -30.26 -2.21
C MET A 296 -11.92 -30.72 -3.03
N THR A 297 -12.09 -32.04 -3.11
CA THR A 297 -13.34 -32.66 -3.52
C THR A 297 -13.62 -33.82 -2.59
N ARG A 298 -14.77 -33.69 -1.93
CA ARG A 298 -15.47 -34.59 -0.98
C ARG A 298 -14.99 -34.57 0.46
#